data_AF-A0A350UE78-F1
#
_entry.id   AF-A0A350UE78-F1
#
_cell.length_a   1.000
_cell.length_b   1.000
_cell.length_c   1.000
_cell.angle_alpha   90.00
_cell.angle_beta   90.00
_cell.angle_gamma   90.00
#
_symmetry.space_group_name_H-M   'P 1'
#
loop_
_entity.id
_entity.type
_entity.pdbx_description
1 polymer ?
#
loop_
_entity_poly.entity_id
_entity_poly.type
_entity_poly.pdbx_seq_one_letter_code
_entity_poly.pdbx_strand_id
1 'polypeptide(L)'
;MNARVQEFLEKAARGENVYISDVRRAFSEAECRIICDLTLVIGGCKRWEIRIPAAVEAQEAKFVREYFYATLYNILSTFGGVQMTLSIQPEDDFSKTLCETLDDVFQVHIPKSKRRGYGKCLNVTDRINAAQGKPVFSFAITKQVLPALPAEVQQHSNAVSTCRVAVEKARNASICGIDIGGTDIKVVGISGSKIVAVKEYDWFPAEMTRMEQLIEPILLMARVMRAAMSLPDTPKAAALKEQMLKKGVSDEAMQSAVDTCRTVYGEAPLLDGIGVCFPDVVIDDKIVGGETYKTRGIRNASADYEKAVLLLTSLKSMLLAQCKSHGRVHLSNDGSLAAYTAAVEIAHSGEADSIASGVFAHTLGTELGTGWIDETGEIPPIPLEVYNCIIDLGNHPARAYHELDVRSVNNFNTGLSGTLQKYCSQSGAYRLALRILGEQSPAQLAALFDKGFLERRDDGVFVRQTPSDMRKPLLEHLMRLAADGDVAAEEIFREIGEFLAVTFEETEWMLAPRSRARILFGRFVKHKRCFDLMQQGASARNDVRFVAGDGTLAFTPVMLELKNDPVHTVAQFGQAVGAAYFAASQL
;
A
#
# COMPACT_ATOMS: atom_id res chain seq x y z
N MET A 1 26.26 -31.35 -1.67
CA MET A 1 26.05 -30.19 -0.80
C MET A 1 26.36 -28.96 -1.62
N ASN A 2 25.39 -28.09 -1.82
CA ASN A 2 25.53 -26.91 -2.68
C ASN A 2 26.20 -25.80 -1.86
N ALA A 3 27.47 -25.49 -2.17
CA ALA A 3 28.28 -24.55 -1.38
C ALA A 3 27.62 -23.17 -1.21
N ARG A 4 26.85 -22.70 -2.20
CA ARG A 4 26.12 -21.42 -2.11
C ARG A 4 24.95 -21.49 -1.14
N VAL A 5 24.22 -22.62 -1.11
CA VAL A 5 23.10 -22.82 -0.17
C VAL A 5 23.63 -22.87 1.27
N GLN A 6 24.77 -23.53 1.50
CA GLN A 6 25.40 -23.53 2.82
C GLN A 6 25.80 -22.14 3.30
N GLU A 7 26.40 -21.30 2.44
CA GLU A 7 26.72 -19.93 2.81
C GLU A 7 25.49 -19.14 3.28
N PHE A 8 24.37 -19.28 2.57
CA PHE A 8 23.11 -18.66 2.97
C PHE A 8 22.57 -19.20 4.30
N LEU A 9 22.62 -20.51 4.51
CA LEU A 9 22.19 -21.14 5.77
C LEU A 9 23.03 -20.66 6.96
N GLU A 10 24.34 -20.55 6.78
CA GLU A 10 25.25 -20.06 7.82
C GLU A 10 25.00 -18.58 8.14
N LYS A 11 24.82 -17.73 7.12
CA LYS A 11 24.43 -16.32 7.29
C LYS A 11 23.12 -16.19 8.06
N ALA A 12 22.10 -16.91 7.61
CA ALA A 12 20.78 -16.91 8.24
C ALA A 12 20.84 -17.34 9.72
N ALA A 13 21.63 -18.38 10.03
CA ALA A 13 21.82 -18.87 11.40
C ALA A 13 22.53 -17.85 12.31
N ARG A 14 23.44 -17.03 11.77
CA ARG A 14 24.09 -15.93 12.50
C ARG A 14 23.19 -14.70 12.73
N GLY A 15 21.98 -14.71 12.18
CA GLY A 15 21.07 -13.55 12.26
C GLY A 15 21.31 -12.50 11.19
N GLU A 16 22.12 -12.81 10.19
CA GLU A 16 22.36 -11.93 9.04
C GLU A 16 21.22 -12.05 8.02
N ASN A 17 21.07 -11.01 7.19
CA ASN A 17 20.10 -11.01 6.11
C ASN A 17 20.58 -11.92 4.96
N VAL A 18 19.64 -12.61 4.34
CA VAL A 18 19.79 -13.39 3.12
C VAL A 18 18.72 -12.92 2.15
N TYR A 19 19.01 -11.88 1.39
CA TYR A 19 17.99 -11.27 0.53
C TYR A 19 17.56 -12.20 -0.60
N ILE A 20 16.26 -12.24 -0.84
CA ILE A 20 15.67 -13.10 -1.87
C ILE A 20 16.22 -12.79 -3.27
N SER A 21 16.57 -11.53 -3.56
CA SER A 21 17.16 -11.12 -4.83
C SER A 21 18.59 -11.64 -5.02
N ASP A 22 19.37 -11.74 -3.93
CA ASP A 22 20.70 -12.33 -3.96
C ASP A 22 20.64 -13.85 -4.14
N VAL A 23 19.66 -14.51 -3.51
CA VAL A 23 19.38 -15.94 -3.73
C VAL A 23 18.94 -16.19 -5.18
N ARG A 24 18.05 -15.34 -5.73
CA ARG A 24 17.62 -15.43 -7.13
C ARG A 24 18.80 -15.31 -8.09
N ARG A 25 19.71 -14.35 -7.86
CA ARG A 25 20.93 -14.19 -8.65
C ARG A 25 21.85 -15.40 -8.51
N ALA A 26 22.00 -15.93 -7.30
CA ALA A 26 22.83 -17.11 -7.07
C ALA A 26 22.28 -18.38 -7.73
N PHE A 27 20.95 -18.47 -7.89
CA PHE A 27 20.27 -19.62 -8.50
C PHE A 27 19.97 -19.45 -9.99
N SER A 28 20.30 -18.31 -10.63
CA SER A 28 19.91 -18.02 -12.01
C SER A 28 20.37 -19.05 -13.05
N GLU A 29 21.41 -19.82 -12.74
CA GLU A 29 21.96 -20.88 -13.59
C GLU A 29 21.71 -22.30 -13.06
N ALA A 30 20.94 -22.43 -11.97
CA ALA A 30 20.66 -23.73 -11.35
C ALA A 30 19.85 -24.64 -12.28
N GLU A 31 20.04 -25.95 -12.17
CA GLU A 31 19.57 -26.95 -13.13
C GLU A 31 18.05 -27.07 -13.24
N CYS A 32 17.31 -26.96 -12.13
CA CYS A 32 15.87 -27.08 -12.14
C CYS A 32 15.24 -25.76 -12.65
N ARG A 33 14.32 -25.90 -13.61
CA ARG A 33 13.69 -24.78 -14.31
C ARG A 33 12.18 -24.90 -14.25
N ILE A 34 11.54 -23.89 -13.67
CA ILE A 34 10.08 -23.79 -13.54
C ILE A 34 9.64 -22.51 -14.25
N ILE A 35 8.80 -22.65 -15.28
CA ILE A 35 8.16 -21.51 -15.94
C ILE A 35 6.77 -21.31 -15.33
N CYS A 36 6.50 -20.11 -14.83
CA CYS A 36 5.26 -19.78 -14.15
C CYS A 36 4.44 -18.79 -15.00
N ASP A 37 3.29 -19.23 -15.51
CA ASP A 37 2.29 -18.39 -16.16
C ASP A 37 1.17 -18.04 -15.20
N LEU A 38 1.04 -16.77 -14.86
CA LEU A 38 -0.09 -16.26 -14.08
C LEU A 38 -1.11 -15.62 -15.01
N THR A 39 -2.29 -16.22 -15.07
CA THR A 39 -3.46 -15.57 -15.68
C THR A 39 -4.00 -14.53 -14.70
N LEU A 40 -3.92 -13.26 -15.08
CA LEU A 40 -4.44 -12.15 -14.28
C LEU A 40 -5.97 -12.11 -14.32
N VAL A 41 -6.57 -11.50 -13.30
CA VAL A 41 -8.03 -11.29 -13.27
C VAL A 41 -8.45 -10.30 -14.36
N ILE A 42 -7.64 -9.25 -14.52
CA ILE A 42 -7.75 -8.18 -15.50
C ILE A 42 -6.37 -8.05 -16.16
N GLY A 43 -6.31 -8.02 -17.50
CA GLY A 43 -5.05 -7.69 -18.19
C GLY A 43 -4.16 -8.86 -18.65
N GLY A 44 -4.73 -10.03 -18.96
CA GLY A 44 -4.01 -11.08 -19.70
C GLY A 44 -3.16 -12.01 -18.82
N CYS A 45 -1.96 -12.38 -19.28
CA CYS A 45 -1.06 -13.34 -18.61
C CYS A 45 0.34 -12.75 -18.44
N LYS A 46 1.00 -13.06 -17.31
CA LYS A 46 2.41 -12.74 -17.06
C LYS A 46 3.22 -14.02 -16.84
N ARG A 47 4.48 -14.02 -17.27
CA ARG A 47 5.39 -15.17 -17.20
C ARG A 47 6.65 -14.83 -16.44
N TRP A 48 7.07 -15.75 -15.58
CA TRP A 48 8.38 -15.72 -14.93
C TRP A 48 9.09 -17.07 -15.09
N GLU A 49 10.42 -17.02 -15.01
CA GLU A 49 11.27 -18.20 -14.87
C GLU A 49 11.84 -18.23 -13.46
N ILE A 50 11.64 -19.34 -12.76
CA ILE A 50 12.21 -19.59 -11.45
C ILE A 50 13.22 -20.73 -11.57
N ARG A 51 14.44 -20.47 -11.10
CA ARG A 51 15.54 -21.43 -11.08
C ARG A 51 15.85 -21.80 -9.65
N ILE A 52 16.06 -23.10 -9.42
CA ILE A 52 16.41 -23.67 -8.13
C ILE A 52 17.42 -24.80 -8.29
N PRO A 53 18.34 -25.00 -7.34
CA PRO A 53 19.17 -26.20 -7.33
C PRO A 53 18.38 -27.37 -6.75
N ALA A 54 18.62 -28.58 -7.28
CA ALA A 54 18.17 -29.79 -6.63
C ALA A 54 18.91 -29.95 -5.29
N ALA A 55 18.17 -30.30 -4.24
CA ALA A 55 18.70 -30.46 -2.91
C ALA A 55 18.28 -31.80 -2.32
N VAL A 56 19.26 -32.56 -1.83
CA VAL A 56 19.05 -33.88 -1.22
C VAL A 56 19.07 -33.79 0.31
N GLU A 57 19.93 -32.93 0.85
CA GLU A 57 20.03 -32.70 2.29
C GLU A 57 18.79 -31.92 2.78
N ALA A 58 18.27 -32.27 3.96
CA ALA A 58 16.98 -31.80 4.45
C ALA A 58 16.95 -30.28 4.72
N GLN A 59 18.02 -29.72 5.27
CA GLN A 59 18.15 -28.29 5.54
C GLN A 59 18.29 -27.49 4.24
N GLU A 60 19.12 -27.97 3.29
CA GLU A 60 19.23 -27.39 1.94
C GLU A 60 17.88 -27.41 1.22
N ALA A 61 17.18 -28.56 1.23
CA ALA A 61 15.88 -28.72 0.59
C ALA A 61 14.82 -27.80 1.22
N LYS A 62 14.85 -27.60 2.54
CA LYS A 62 13.96 -26.67 3.23
C LYS A 62 14.20 -25.22 2.79
N PHE A 63 15.47 -24.80 2.67
CA PHE A 63 15.81 -23.44 2.22
C PHE A 63 15.36 -23.20 0.78
N VAL A 64 15.62 -24.15 -0.13
CA VAL A 64 15.19 -24.03 -1.53
C VAL A 64 13.67 -23.98 -1.65
N ARG A 65 12.94 -24.78 -0.86
CA ARG A 65 11.47 -24.71 -0.74
C ARG A 65 11.02 -23.33 -0.31
N GLU A 66 11.62 -22.79 0.74
CA GLU A 66 11.27 -21.46 1.27
C GLU A 66 11.48 -20.36 0.22
N TYR A 67 12.62 -20.36 -0.48
CA TYR A 67 12.88 -19.44 -1.59
C TYR A 67 11.81 -19.53 -2.69
N PHE A 68 11.46 -20.75 -3.09
CA PHE A 68 10.44 -20.96 -4.12
C PHE A 68 9.06 -20.44 -3.70
N TYR A 69 8.60 -20.81 -2.50
CA TYR A 69 7.29 -20.38 -2.00
C TYR A 69 7.26 -18.86 -1.76
N ALA A 70 8.33 -18.27 -1.22
CA ALA A 70 8.45 -16.83 -1.06
C ALA A 70 8.39 -16.09 -2.40
N THR A 71 9.03 -16.62 -3.44
CA THR A 71 8.99 -16.05 -4.80
C THR A 71 7.56 -16.05 -5.35
N LEU A 72 6.84 -17.18 -5.26
CA LEU A 72 5.45 -17.26 -5.71
C LEU A 72 4.52 -16.38 -4.87
N TYR A 73 4.75 -16.31 -3.57
CA TYR A 73 4.00 -15.46 -2.66
C TYR A 73 4.16 -13.97 -3.00
N ASN A 74 5.37 -13.52 -3.35
CA ASN A 74 5.63 -12.15 -3.80
C ASN A 74 4.87 -11.84 -5.08
N ILE A 75 4.89 -12.75 -6.06
CA ILE A 75 4.12 -12.63 -7.30
C ILE A 75 2.62 -12.51 -6.99
N LEU A 76 2.05 -13.44 -6.21
CA LEU A 76 0.62 -13.48 -5.93
C LEU A 76 0.15 -12.30 -5.08
N SER A 77 0.96 -11.83 -4.14
CA SER A 77 0.66 -10.62 -3.36
C SER A 77 0.68 -9.36 -4.22
N THR A 78 1.53 -9.34 -5.25
CA THR A 78 1.66 -8.19 -6.17
C THR A 78 0.53 -8.17 -7.21
N PHE A 79 0.23 -9.32 -7.82
CA PHE A 79 -0.62 -9.41 -9.02
C PHE A 79 -2.01 -10.02 -8.78
N GLY A 80 -2.20 -10.79 -7.71
CA GLY A 80 -3.38 -11.65 -7.58
C GLY A 80 -3.42 -12.70 -8.70
N GLY A 81 -4.59 -12.94 -9.30
CA GLY A 81 -4.76 -13.81 -10.47
C GLY A 81 -5.85 -14.87 -10.33
N VAL A 82 -6.14 -15.56 -11.43
CA VAL A 82 -7.15 -16.62 -11.51
C VAL A 82 -6.49 -18.00 -11.44
N GLN A 83 -5.38 -18.17 -12.15
CA GLN A 83 -4.68 -19.45 -12.20
C GLN A 83 -3.19 -19.22 -12.44
N MET A 84 -2.35 -19.96 -11.72
CA MET A 84 -0.93 -20.05 -12.00
C MET A 84 -0.58 -21.42 -12.56
N THR A 85 -0.13 -21.47 -13.81
CA THR A 85 0.32 -22.69 -14.49
C THR A 85 1.83 -22.80 -14.40
N LEU A 86 2.34 -23.88 -13.82
CA LEU A 86 3.75 -24.18 -13.66
C LEU A 86 4.16 -25.25 -14.68
N SER A 87 5.04 -24.88 -15.61
CA SER A 87 5.66 -25.80 -16.54
C SER A 87 7.02 -26.24 -16.04
N ILE A 88 7.19 -27.56 -15.90
CA ILE A 88 8.40 -28.21 -15.39
C ILE A 88 8.96 -29.17 -16.44
N GLN A 89 10.26 -29.44 -16.38
CA GLN A 89 10.89 -30.41 -17.27
C GLN A 89 10.45 -31.84 -16.91
N PRO A 90 10.28 -32.76 -17.88
CA PRO A 90 9.77 -34.10 -17.62
C PRO A 90 10.54 -34.92 -16.58
N GLU A 91 11.87 -34.75 -16.52
CA GLU A 91 12.81 -35.46 -15.65
C GLU A 91 13.15 -34.70 -14.35
N ASP A 92 12.54 -33.53 -14.12
CA ASP A 92 12.81 -32.70 -12.94
C ASP A 92 11.87 -33.07 -11.78
N ASP A 93 12.18 -34.20 -11.13
CA ASP A 93 11.41 -34.73 -10.01
C ASP A 93 11.41 -33.81 -8.79
N PHE A 94 12.48 -33.03 -8.60
CA PHE A 94 12.57 -32.08 -7.49
C PHE A 94 11.57 -30.94 -7.66
N SER A 95 11.54 -30.29 -8.83
CA SER A 95 10.54 -29.26 -9.15
C SER A 95 9.12 -29.82 -9.14
N LYS A 96 8.93 -31.05 -9.64
CA LYS A 96 7.63 -31.73 -9.60
C LYS A 96 7.11 -31.84 -8.17
N THR A 97 7.90 -32.44 -7.28
CA THR A 97 7.55 -32.62 -5.87
C THR A 97 7.25 -31.28 -5.21
N LEU A 98 8.02 -30.25 -5.53
CA LEU A 98 7.84 -28.91 -5.00
C LEU A 98 6.51 -28.29 -5.46
N CYS A 99 6.19 -28.38 -6.75
CA CYS A 99 4.96 -27.83 -7.31
C CYS A 99 3.71 -28.57 -6.80
N GLU A 100 3.79 -29.89 -6.58
CA GLU A 100 2.68 -30.70 -6.06
C GLU A 100 2.28 -30.31 -4.62
N THR A 101 3.15 -29.63 -3.87
CA THR A 101 2.82 -29.14 -2.51
C THR A 101 2.09 -27.79 -2.49
N LEU A 102 1.93 -27.12 -3.62
CA LEU A 102 1.48 -25.72 -3.65
C LEU A 102 0.06 -25.53 -3.10
N ASP A 103 -0.88 -26.42 -3.42
CA ASP A 103 -2.25 -26.32 -2.93
C ASP A 103 -2.32 -26.38 -1.39
N ASP A 104 -1.48 -27.22 -0.78
CA ASP A 104 -1.39 -27.36 0.67
C ASP A 104 -0.68 -26.15 1.32
N VAL A 105 0.45 -25.73 0.75
CA VAL A 105 1.28 -24.62 1.27
C VAL A 105 0.51 -23.29 1.21
N PHE A 106 -0.15 -23.03 0.08
CA PHE A 106 -0.99 -21.84 -0.11
C PHE A 106 -2.43 -22.06 0.33
N GLN A 107 -2.77 -23.24 0.86
CA GLN A 107 -4.05 -23.51 1.51
C GLN A 107 -5.25 -23.19 0.60
N VAL A 108 -5.15 -23.56 -0.68
CA VAL A 108 -6.11 -23.22 -1.74
C VAL A 108 -7.52 -23.70 -1.37
N HIS A 109 -7.62 -24.91 -0.82
CA HIS A 109 -8.89 -25.54 -0.40
C HIS A 109 -9.34 -25.20 1.03
N ILE A 110 -8.57 -24.40 1.75
CA ILE A 110 -8.91 -23.97 3.11
C ILE A 110 -9.78 -22.71 3.06
N PRO A 111 -10.85 -22.61 3.87
CA PRO A 111 -11.66 -21.39 3.95
C PRO A 111 -10.83 -20.14 4.28
N LYS A 112 -11.14 -19.00 3.63
CA LYS A 112 -10.44 -17.70 3.79
C LYS A 112 -10.16 -17.30 5.25
N SER A 113 -11.12 -17.51 6.17
CA SER A 113 -10.98 -17.17 7.59
C SER A 113 -9.90 -17.99 8.33
N LYS A 114 -9.61 -19.20 7.84
CA LYS A 114 -8.64 -20.13 8.42
C LYS A 114 -7.26 -20.06 7.76
N ARG A 115 -7.13 -19.42 6.59
CA ARG A 115 -5.84 -19.31 5.90
C ARG A 115 -4.79 -18.55 6.73
N ARG A 116 -3.54 -19.01 6.70
CA ARG A 116 -2.36 -18.45 7.41
C ARG A 116 -1.12 -18.54 6.51
N GLY A 117 -0.04 -17.85 6.88
CA GLY A 117 1.22 -17.92 6.13
C GLY A 117 1.03 -17.54 4.65
N TYR A 118 1.61 -18.36 3.76
CA TYR A 118 1.57 -18.14 2.31
C TYR A 118 0.14 -18.08 1.74
N GLY A 119 -0.80 -18.84 2.30
CA GLY A 119 -2.19 -18.84 1.80
C GLY A 119 -2.96 -17.55 2.04
N LYS A 120 -2.45 -16.64 2.87
CA LYS A 120 -3.16 -15.41 3.23
C LYS A 120 -3.33 -14.45 2.05
N CYS A 121 -2.38 -14.41 1.11
CA CYS A 121 -2.49 -13.56 -0.08
C CYS A 121 -3.70 -13.94 -0.95
N LEU A 122 -4.07 -15.23 -0.98
CA LEU A 122 -5.21 -15.72 -1.75
C LEU A 122 -6.56 -15.19 -1.27
N ASN A 123 -6.67 -14.67 -0.05
CA ASN A 123 -7.93 -14.08 0.43
C ASN A 123 -8.34 -12.86 -0.40
N VAL A 124 -7.37 -11.98 -0.68
CA VAL A 124 -7.57 -10.80 -1.54
C VAL A 124 -7.80 -11.26 -2.98
N THR A 125 -6.97 -12.19 -3.47
CA THR A 125 -7.12 -12.77 -4.81
C THR A 125 -8.52 -13.34 -5.06
N ASP A 126 -9.03 -14.16 -4.15
CA ASP A 126 -10.35 -14.77 -4.28
C ASP A 126 -11.49 -13.75 -4.19
N ARG A 127 -11.32 -12.67 -3.41
CA ARG A 127 -12.30 -11.57 -3.38
C ARG A 127 -12.32 -10.79 -4.70
N ILE A 128 -11.14 -10.52 -5.27
CA ILE A 128 -11.02 -9.90 -6.60
C ILE A 128 -11.69 -10.80 -7.65
N ASN A 129 -11.38 -12.10 -7.65
CA ASN A 129 -11.97 -13.06 -8.58
C ASN A 129 -13.49 -13.08 -8.46
N ALA A 130 -14.03 -13.19 -7.23
CA ALA A 130 -15.46 -13.17 -6.99
C ALA A 130 -16.12 -11.87 -7.48
N ALA A 131 -15.52 -10.71 -7.20
CA ALA A 131 -16.01 -9.41 -7.65
C ALA A 131 -16.01 -9.24 -9.18
N GLN A 132 -15.23 -10.05 -9.90
CA GLN A 132 -15.11 -10.06 -11.36
C GLN A 132 -15.78 -11.30 -12.00
N GLY A 133 -16.53 -12.10 -11.23
CA GLY A 133 -17.22 -13.28 -11.74
C GLY A 133 -16.29 -14.40 -12.20
N LYS A 134 -15.08 -14.47 -11.64
CA LYS A 134 -14.05 -15.48 -11.93
C LYS A 134 -14.03 -16.57 -10.85
N PRO A 135 -13.54 -17.79 -11.17
CA PRO A 135 -13.37 -18.84 -10.17
C PRO A 135 -12.31 -18.45 -9.12
N VAL A 136 -12.33 -19.17 -7.99
CA VAL A 136 -11.27 -19.06 -6.97
C VAL A 136 -9.90 -19.42 -7.58
N PHE A 137 -8.85 -18.88 -6.98
CA PHE A 137 -7.48 -19.13 -7.46
C PHE A 137 -7.14 -20.62 -7.47
N SER A 138 -6.30 -21.05 -8.43
CA SER A 138 -5.80 -22.42 -8.53
C SER A 138 -4.38 -22.48 -9.08
N PHE A 139 -3.65 -23.55 -8.71
CA PHE A 139 -2.43 -23.94 -9.41
C PHE A 139 -2.73 -25.00 -10.47
N ALA A 140 -1.93 -25.04 -11.53
CA ALA A 140 -1.90 -26.14 -12.47
C ALA A 140 -0.44 -26.49 -12.80
N ILE A 141 -0.15 -27.78 -12.93
CA ILE A 141 1.19 -28.27 -13.23
C ILE A 141 1.16 -28.95 -14.60
N THR A 142 2.12 -28.63 -15.46
CA THR A 142 2.24 -29.22 -16.79
C THR A 142 3.69 -29.56 -17.13
N LYS A 143 3.87 -30.56 -17.98
CA LYS A 143 5.17 -30.88 -18.61
C LYS A 143 5.27 -30.34 -20.04
N GLN A 144 4.21 -29.69 -20.52
CA GLN A 144 4.14 -29.14 -21.85
C GLN A 144 4.80 -27.75 -21.89
N VAL A 145 5.35 -27.41 -23.05
CA VAL A 145 5.82 -26.05 -23.32
C VAL A 145 4.62 -25.11 -23.31
N LEU A 146 4.73 -24.04 -22.53
CA LEU A 146 3.67 -23.03 -22.45
C LEU A 146 3.66 -22.19 -23.73
N PRO A 147 2.48 -21.77 -24.22
CA PRO A 147 2.37 -20.95 -25.42
C PRO A 147 3.14 -19.63 -25.26
N ALA A 148 3.56 -19.00 -26.36
CA ALA A 148 4.15 -17.67 -26.27
C ALA A 148 3.15 -16.67 -25.68
N LEU A 149 3.63 -15.74 -24.85
CA LEU A 149 2.78 -14.65 -24.39
C LEU A 149 2.41 -13.75 -25.58
N PRO A 150 1.21 -13.14 -25.59
CA PRO A 150 0.89 -12.08 -26.53
C PRO A 150 1.93 -10.96 -26.42
N ALA A 151 2.29 -10.35 -27.56
CA ALA A 151 3.12 -9.16 -27.55
C ALA A 151 2.40 -8.04 -26.77
N GLU A 152 3.14 -7.30 -25.94
CA GLU A 152 2.59 -6.12 -25.29
C GLU A 152 2.15 -5.12 -26.36
N VAL A 153 0.90 -4.66 -26.24
CA VAL A 153 0.37 -3.62 -27.13
C VAL A 153 1.07 -2.31 -26.79
N GLN A 154 1.72 -1.69 -27.76
CA GLN A 154 2.24 -0.33 -27.58
C GLN A 154 1.06 0.61 -27.37
N GLN A 155 0.89 1.08 -26.14
CA GLN A 155 -0.02 2.16 -25.83
C GLN A 155 0.64 3.49 -26.19
N HIS A 156 -0.09 4.34 -26.90
CA HIS A 156 0.41 5.63 -27.42
C HIS A 156 0.17 6.82 -26.46
N SER A 157 -0.43 6.57 -25.30
CA SER A 157 -0.63 7.59 -24.26
C SER A 157 0.67 7.87 -23.49
N ASN A 158 0.79 9.10 -23.00
CA ASN A 158 1.92 9.55 -22.19
C ASN A 158 1.40 10.09 -20.86
N ALA A 159 1.93 9.58 -19.75
CA ALA A 159 1.56 9.95 -18.38
C ALA A 159 1.47 11.47 -18.15
N VAL A 160 2.38 12.27 -18.71
CA VAL A 160 2.37 13.74 -18.62
C VAL A 160 1.09 14.30 -19.21
N SER A 161 0.74 13.85 -20.42
CA SER A 161 -0.45 14.33 -21.13
C SER A 161 -1.74 13.91 -20.40
N THR A 162 -1.82 12.66 -19.94
CA THR A 162 -2.95 12.13 -19.18
C THR A 162 -3.19 12.92 -17.89
N CYS A 163 -2.11 13.17 -17.13
CA CYS A 163 -2.17 13.95 -15.90
C CYS A 163 -2.61 15.40 -16.12
N ARG A 164 -2.11 16.06 -17.18
CA ARG A 164 -2.53 17.43 -17.53
C ARG A 164 -3.99 17.49 -17.96
N VAL A 165 -4.45 16.52 -18.77
CA VAL A 165 -5.85 16.43 -19.18
C VAL A 165 -6.78 16.27 -17.97
N ALA A 166 -6.40 15.49 -16.96
CA ALA A 166 -7.20 15.35 -15.73
C ALA A 166 -7.41 16.69 -15.01
N VAL A 167 -6.36 17.52 -14.90
CA VAL A 167 -6.46 18.86 -14.30
C VAL A 167 -7.31 19.79 -15.16
N GLU A 168 -7.16 19.76 -16.50
CA GLU A 168 -7.98 20.56 -17.41
C GLU A 168 -9.48 20.18 -17.35
N LYS A 169 -9.80 18.88 -17.31
CA LYS A 169 -11.18 18.41 -17.13
C LYS A 169 -11.77 18.88 -15.79
N ALA A 170 -10.98 18.86 -14.72
CA ALA A 170 -11.41 19.33 -13.41
C ALA A 170 -11.75 20.83 -13.39
N ARG A 171 -11.20 21.65 -14.30
CA ARG A 171 -11.48 23.11 -14.34
C ARG A 171 -12.94 23.43 -14.63
N ASN A 172 -13.60 22.59 -15.43
CA ASN A 172 -14.97 22.82 -15.92
C ASN A 172 -16.02 21.95 -15.21
N ALA A 173 -15.61 21.24 -14.16
CA ALA A 173 -16.43 20.24 -13.49
C ALA A 173 -16.64 20.58 -12.00
N SER A 174 -17.75 20.13 -11.44
CA SER A 174 -18.00 20.13 -10.01
C SER A 174 -17.71 18.74 -9.45
N ILE A 175 -16.57 18.60 -8.76
CA ILE A 175 -16.01 17.30 -8.35
C ILE A 175 -15.82 17.27 -6.83
N CYS A 176 -16.09 16.12 -6.22
CA CYS A 176 -15.76 15.82 -4.83
C CYS A 176 -14.58 14.85 -4.75
N GLY A 177 -13.58 15.17 -3.93
CA GLY A 177 -12.50 14.26 -3.59
C GLY A 177 -12.61 13.83 -2.13
N ILE A 178 -12.56 12.52 -1.88
CA ILE A 178 -12.69 11.92 -0.56
C ILE A 178 -11.41 11.11 -0.27
N ASP A 179 -10.73 11.43 0.82
CA ASP A 179 -9.60 10.67 1.36
C ASP A 179 -9.99 10.03 2.69
N ILE A 180 -10.00 8.71 2.73
CA ILE A 180 -10.46 7.94 3.88
C ILE A 180 -9.25 7.46 4.68
N GLY A 181 -9.06 8.04 5.86
CA GLY A 181 -8.02 7.68 6.81
C GLY A 181 -8.48 6.67 7.86
N GLY A 182 -7.56 6.27 8.73
CA GLY A 182 -7.87 5.39 9.87
C GLY A 182 -8.51 6.10 11.08
N THR A 183 -8.44 7.43 11.14
CA THR A 183 -8.95 8.25 12.26
C THR A 183 -9.80 9.44 11.80
N ASP A 184 -9.79 9.72 10.51
CA ASP A 184 -10.54 10.82 9.92
C ASP A 184 -10.91 10.50 8.47
N ILE A 185 -11.83 11.26 7.90
CA ILE A 185 -12.13 11.35 6.48
C ILE A 185 -11.95 12.81 6.08
N LYS A 186 -11.18 13.05 5.01
CA LYS A 186 -10.89 14.38 4.49
C LYS A 186 -11.54 14.56 3.14
N VAL A 187 -12.27 15.65 2.96
CA VAL A 187 -13.11 15.86 1.79
C VAL A 187 -12.89 17.26 1.24
N VAL A 188 -12.74 17.35 -0.07
CA VAL A 188 -12.64 18.61 -0.81
C VAL A 188 -13.70 18.67 -1.90
N GLY A 189 -14.36 19.81 -2.03
CA GLY A 189 -15.25 20.13 -3.13
C GLY A 189 -14.56 21.12 -4.06
N ILE A 190 -14.39 20.74 -5.32
CA ILE A 190 -13.71 21.54 -6.35
C ILE A 190 -14.73 22.00 -7.39
N SER A 191 -14.74 23.30 -7.68
CA SER A 191 -15.52 23.88 -8.77
C SER A 191 -14.77 25.05 -9.39
N GLY A 192 -14.70 25.11 -10.72
CA GLY A 192 -14.04 26.22 -11.41
C GLY A 192 -12.54 26.34 -11.10
N SER A 193 -11.84 25.20 -10.93
CA SER A 193 -10.42 25.14 -10.49
C SER A 193 -10.14 25.66 -9.08
N LYS A 194 -11.16 25.82 -8.23
CA LYS A 194 -11.01 26.29 -6.85
C LYS A 194 -11.57 25.30 -5.84
N ILE A 195 -10.97 25.27 -4.66
CA ILE A 195 -11.55 24.62 -3.49
C ILE A 195 -12.69 25.49 -2.98
N VAL A 196 -13.92 25.01 -3.12
CA VAL A 196 -15.11 25.74 -2.66
C VAL A 196 -15.64 25.23 -1.32
N ALA A 197 -15.22 24.05 -0.87
CA ALA A 197 -15.57 23.50 0.43
C ALA A 197 -14.55 22.45 0.89
N VAL A 198 -14.31 22.40 2.21
CA VAL A 198 -13.39 21.47 2.87
C VAL A 198 -14.07 20.91 4.10
N LYS A 199 -13.92 19.60 4.35
CA LYS A 199 -14.43 18.94 5.56
C LYS A 199 -13.39 17.94 6.08
N GLU A 200 -13.12 18.04 7.38
CA GLU A 200 -12.48 16.98 8.16
C GLU A 200 -13.53 16.34 9.08
N TYR A 201 -13.65 15.02 9.00
CA TYR A 201 -14.60 14.23 9.77
C TYR A 201 -13.85 13.20 10.61
N ASP A 202 -13.85 13.36 11.94
CA ASP A 202 -13.20 12.41 12.84
C ASP A 202 -14.06 11.14 12.98
N TRP A 203 -13.42 9.97 12.92
CA TRP A 203 -14.10 8.68 13.10
C TRP A 203 -13.13 7.60 13.58
N PHE A 204 -13.64 6.46 14.02
CA PHE A 204 -12.81 5.33 14.42
C PHE A 204 -13.38 4.00 13.93
N PRO A 205 -13.11 3.60 12.67
CA PRO A 205 -13.76 2.45 12.04
C PRO A 205 -13.42 1.12 12.72
N ALA A 206 -12.30 1.04 13.42
CA ALA A 206 -11.85 -0.19 14.09
C ALA A 206 -12.78 -0.67 15.22
N GLU A 207 -13.61 0.22 15.78
CA GLU A 207 -14.63 -0.09 16.81
C GLU A 207 -16.02 -0.42 16.21
N MET A 208 -16.23 -0.16 14.92
CA MET A 208 -17.49 -0.47 14.26
C MET A 208 -17.69 -1.98 14.18
N THR A 209 -18.94 -2.42 14.34
CA THR A 209 -19.30 -3.85 14.35
C THR A 209 -20.13 -4.25 13.13
N ARG A 210 -20.63 -3.28 12.36
CA ARG A 210 -21.40 -3.49 11.12
C ARG A 210 -20.82 -2.69 9.96
N MET A 211 -20.98 -3.20 8.73
CA MET A 211 -20.41 -2.56 7.54
C MET A 211 -21.10 -1.23 7.19
N GLU A 212 -22.39 -1.11 7.51
CA GLU A 212 -23.18 0.10 7.31
C GLU A 212 -22.60 1.28 8.09
N GLN A 213 -22.07 1.05 9.30
CA GLN A 213 -21.43 2.09 10.12
C GLN A 213 -20.18 2.68 9.44
N LEU A 214 -19.54 1.93 8.56
CA LEU A 214 -18.40 2.39 7.77
C LEU A 214 -18.86 3.14 6.51
N ILE A 215 -19.90 2.63 5.83
CA ILE A 215 -20.39 3.18 4.55
C ILE A 215 -21.18 4.47 4.73
N GLU A 216 -22.07 4.54 5.73
CA GLU A 216 -22.99 5.66 5.93
C GLU A 216 -22.28 7.01 6.10
N PRO A 217 -21.20 7.14 6.90
CA PRO A 217 -20.45 8.38 7.00
C PRO A 217 -19.85 8.83 5.66
N ILE A 218 -19.35 7.90 4.84
CA ILE A 218 -18.78 8.21 3.51
C ILE A 218 -19.87 8.78 2.59
N LEU A 219 -21.05 8.17 2.58
CA LEU A 219 -22.19 8.67 1.80
C LEU A 219 -22.68 10.03 2.30
N LEU A 220 -22.70 10.23 3.63
CA LEU A 220 -23.04 11.52 4.23
C LEU A 220 -22.03 12.61 3.81
N MET A 221 -20.74 12.30 3.79
CA MET A 221 -19.70 13.24 3.34
C MET A 221 -19.92 13.70 1.90
N ALA A 222 -20.29 12.79 1.00
CA ALA A 222 -20.62 13.15 -0.38
C ALA A 222 -21.86 14.07 -0.47
N ARG A 223 -22.91 13.79 0.32
CA ARG A 223 -24.12 14.64 0.40
C ARG A 223 -23.82 16.03 0.96
N VAL A 224 -23.06 16.09 2.06
CA VAL A 224 -22.61 17.33 2.69
C VAL A 224 -21.80 18.16 1.71
N MET A 225 -20.86 17.55 1.00
CA MET A 225 -20.01 18.27 0.05
C MET A 225 -20.84 18.84 -1.10
N ARG A 226 -21.72 18.02 -1.70
CA ARG A 226 -22.63 18.46 -2.76
C ARG A 226 -23.51 19.64 -2.32
N ALA A 227 -24.10 19.58 -1.12
CA ALA A 227 -24.90 20.67 -0.59
C ALA A 227 -24.07 21.94 -0.33
N ALA A 228 -22.89 21.80 0.28
CA ALA A 228 -22.03 22.94 0.60
C ALA A 228 -21.49 23.66 -0.65
N MET A 229 -21.25 22.92 -1.73
CA MET A 229 -20.82 23.46 -3.02
C MET A 229 -21.91 24.25 -3.75
N SER A 230 -23.18 23.96 -3.49
CA SER A 230 -24.32 24.57 -4.21
C SER A 230 -24.93 25.80 -3.53
N LEU A 231 -24.48 26.12 -2.32
CA LEU A 231 -25.04 27.20 -1.54
C LEU A 231 -24.70 28.59 -2.13
N PRO A 232 -25.67 29.52 -2.20
CA PRO A 232 -25.42 30.88 -2.67
C PRO A 232 -24.63 31.69 -1.63
N ASP A 233 -24.05 32.82 -2.06
CA ASP A 233 -23.33 33.73 -1.17
C ASP A 233 -24.31 34.61 -0.37
N THR A 234 -24.83 34.08 0.74
CA THR A 234 -25.71 34.80 1.68
C THR A 234 -25.36 34.45 3.14
N PRO A 235 -25.65 35.32 4.13
CA PRO A 235 -25.37 35.01 5.53
C PRO A 235 -26.05 33.72 6.03
N LYS A 236 -27.28 33.45 5.58
CA LYS A 236 -28.01 32.23 5.94
C LYS A 236 -27.36 30.98 5.36
N ALA A 237 -26.90 31.05 4.11
CA ALA A 237 -26.18 29.97 3.47
C ALA A 237 -24.79 29.74 4.11
N ALA A 238 -24.07 30.81 4.46
CA ALA A 238 -22.80 30.73 5.16
C ALA A 238 -22.94 30.04 6.52
N ALA A 239 -23.98 30.35 7.30
CA ALA A 239 -24.26 29.69 8.58
C ALA A 239 -24.54 28.18 8.41
N LEU A 240 -25.32 27.80 7.39
CA LEU A 240 -25.57 26.39 7.08
C LEU A 240 -24.30 25.66 6.62
N LYS A 241 -23.47 26.33 5.82
CA LYS A 241 -22.18 25.81 5.38
C LYS A 241 -21.24 25.58 6.56
N GLU A 242 -21.16 26.52 7.50
CA GLU A 242 -20.39 26.35 8.74
C GLU A 242 -20.93 25.18 9.58
N GLN A 243 -22.25 25.08 9.74
CA GLN A 243 -22.89 23.97 10.46
C GLN A 243 -22.56 22.60 9.85
N MET A 244 -22.40 22.51 8.53
CA MET A 244 -22.01 21.26 7.87
C MET A 244 -20.50 20.99 7.94
N LEU A 245 -19.69 22.00 7.64
CA LEU A 245 -18.26 21.84 7.34
C LEU A 245 -17.36 21.90 8.57
N LYS A 246 -17.81 22.52 9.66
CA LYS A 246 -17.00 22.64 10.88
C LYS A 246 -16.57 21.26 11.40
N LYS A 247 -15.32 21.18 11.86
CA LYS A 247 -14.78 19.96 12.47
C LYS A 247 -15.53 19.62 13.76
N GLY A 248 -15.76 18.33 14.01
CA GLY A 248 -16.42 17.83 15.23
C GLY A 248 -17.95 17.96 15.24
N VAL A 249 -18.59 18.35 14.13
CA VAL A 249 -20.05 18.32 14.00
C VAL A 249 -20.53 16.87 13.87
N SER A 250 -21.60 16.51 14.59
CA SER A 250 -22.19 15.17 14.55
C SER A 250 -22.91 14.86 13.22
N ASP A 251 -23.11 13.58 12.95
CA ASP A 251 -23.81 13.11 11.75
C ASP A 251 -25.23 13.67 11.65
N GLU A 252 -25.96 13.72 12.77
CA GLU A 252 -27.33 14.24 12.82
C GLU A 252 -27.38 15.73 12.51
N ALA A 253 -26.41 16.51 13.04
CA ALA A 253 -26.34 17.93 12.80
C ALA A 253 -25.99 18.23 11.33
N MET A 254 -25.08 17.46 10.73
CA MET A 254 -24.77 17.57 9.30
C MET A 254 -25.98 17.19 8.44
N GLN A 255 -26.65 16.09 8.75
CA GLN A 255 -27.84 15.63 8.02
C GLN A 255 -28.97 16.66 8.11
N SER A 256 -29.24 17.20 9.30
CA SER A 256 -30.23 18.26 9.52
C SER A 256 -29.90 19.53 8.72
N ALA A 257 -28.63 19.92 8.64
CA ALA A 257 -28.21 21.06 7.84
C ALA A 257 -28.37 20.80 6.34
N VAL A 258 -28.05 19.59 5.85
CA VAL A 258 -28.29 19.19 4.45
C VAL A 258 -29.79 19.23 4.12
N ASP A 259 -30.65 18.70 5.00
CA ASP A 259 -32.10 18.71 4.80
C ASP A 259 -32.65 20.14 4.84
N THR A 260 -32.12 21.00 5.71
CA THR A 260 -32.45 22.43 5.73
C THR A 260 -32.03 23.12 4.44
N CYS A 261 -30.84 22.81 3.90
CA CYS A 261 -30.42 23.32 2.59
C CYS A 261 -31.41 22.92 1.50
N ARG A 262 -31.85 21.66 1.49
CA ARG A 262 -32.86 21.16 0.54
C ARG A 262 -34.19 21.92 0.65
N THR A 263 -34.68 22.15 1.86
CA THR A 263 -35.95 22.87 2.08
C THR A 263 -35.86 24.34 1.66
N VAL A 264 -34.72 25.01 1.92
CA VAL A 264 -34.57 26.46 1.70
C VAL A 264 -34.14 26.79 0.27
N TYR A 265 -33.24 26.00 -0.32
CA TYR A 265 -32.61 26.30 -1.62
C TYR A 265 -32.92 25.28 -2.70
N GLY A 266 -33.70 24.24 -2.40
CA GLY A 266 -33.99 23.13 -3.32
C GLY A 266 -32.91 22.05 -3.32
N GLU A 267 -33.11 21.02 -4.15
CA GLU A 267 -32.11 19.97 -4.32
C GLU A 267 -30.81 20.52 -4.88
N ALA A 268 -29.69 20.22 -4.21
CA ALA A 268 -28.37 20.61 -4.68
C ALA A 268 -28.10 20.02 -6.08
N PRO A 269 -27.44 20.71 -7.02
CA PRO A 269 -27.05 20.13 -8.29
C PRO A 269 -26.22 18.85 -8.11
N LEU A 270 -26.35 17.90 -9.02
CA LEU A 270 -25.56 16.67 -9.03
C LEU A 270 -24.11 16.97 -9.46
N LEU A 271 -23.17 16.20 -8.91
CA LEU A 271 -21.74 16.33 -9.20
C LEU A 271 -21.40 15.74 -10.58
N ASP A 272 -20.33 16.24 -11.18
CA ASP A 272 -19.74 15.66 -12.39
C ASP A 272 -18.92 14.41 -12.03
N GLY A 273 -18.28 14.38 -10.86
CA GLY A 273 -17.66 13.16 -10.37
C GLY A 273 -17.27 13.15 -8.90
N ILE A 274 -16.97 11.95 -8.40
CA ILE A 274 -16.44 11.70 -7.05
C ILE A 274 -15.21 10.81 -7.15
N GLY A 275 -14.11 11.24 -6.55
CA GLY A 275 -12.92 10.42 -6.36
C GLY A 275 -12.81 9.94 -4.93
N VAL A 276 -12.41 8.69 -4.73
CA VAL A 276 -12.21 8.12 -3.39
C VAL A 276 -10.84 7.46 -3.31
N CYS A 277 -10.05 7.92 -2.34
CA CYS A 277 -8.86 7.25 -1.84
C CYS A 277 -9.27 6.37 -0.67
N PHE A 278 -9.10 5.04 -0.79
CA PHE A 278 -9.47 4.08 0.24
C PHE A 278 -8.25 3.30 0.75
N PRO A 279 -8.09 3.10 2.07
CA PRO A 279 -6.84 2.59 2.63
C PRO A 279 -6.86 1.06 2.77
N ASP A 280 -7.13 0.38 1.65
CA ASP A 280 -7.19 -1.07 1.45
C ASP A 280 -7.18 -1.40 -0.06
N VAL A 281 -7.17 -2.69 -0.43
CA VAL A 281 -7.11 -3.11 -1.85
C VAL A 281 -8.38 -2.70 -2.60
N VAL A 282 -8.19 -1.93 -3.67
CA VAL A 282 -9.23 -1.49 -4.61
C VAL A 282 -8.83 -1.90 -6.02
N ILE A 283 -9.70 -2.63 -6.71
CA ILE A 283 -9.49 -3.07 -8.10
C ILE A 283 -10.76 -2.75 -8.89
N ASP A 284 -10.62 -2.09 -10.04
CA ASP A 284 -11.75 -1.75 -10.92
C ASP A 284 -12.88 -1.02 -10.13
N ASP A 285 -12.48 0.00 -9.37
CA ASP A 285 -13.34 0.80 -8.47
C ASP A 285 -14.12 -0.02 -7.42
N LYS A 286 -13.70 -1.26 -7.14
CA LYS A 286 -14.30 -2.12 -6.12
C LYS A 286 -13.32 -2.33 -4.98
N ILE A 287 -13.76 -2.02 -3.76
CA ILE A 287 -13.00 -2.36 -2.55
C ILE A 287 -13.17 -3.86 -2.32
N VAL A 288 -12.05 -4.57 -2.37
CA VAL A 288 -11.98 -6.05 -2.37
C VAL A 288 -10.96 -6.58 -1.35
N GLY A 289 -10.31 -5.67 -0.62
CA GLY A 289 -9.49 -6.00 0.54
C GLY A 289 -10.32 -6.38 1.76
N GLY A 290 -10.07 -5.73 2.89
CA GLY A 290 -10.88 -5.86 4.11
C GLY A 290 -10.22 -6.65 5.23
N GLU A 291 -8.93 -6.96 5.16
CA GLU A 291 -8.22 -7.58 6.30
C GLU A 291 -7.32 -6.61 7.06
N THR A 292 -7.55 -5.31 6.87
CA THR A 292 -6.86 -4.25 7.60
C THR A 292 -7.38 -4.11 9.03
N TYR A 293 -6.64 -3.35 9.85
CA TYR A 293 -7.04 -3.01 11.22
C TYR A 293 -8.40 -2.29 11.29
N LYS A 294 -8.78 -1.57 10.22
CA LYS A 294 -9.97 -0.71 10.18
C LYS A 294 -11.27 -1.50 10.18
N THR A 295 -11.27 -2.72 9.66
CA THR A 295 -12.45 -3.61 9.66
C THR A 295 -12.40 -4.63 10.81
N ARG A 296 -11.47 -4.50 11.75
CA ARG A 296 -11.25 -5.49 12.82
C ARG A 296 -12.49 -5.70 13.69
N GLY A 297 -13.18 -4.62 14.10
CA GLY A 297 -14.42 -4.74 14.88
C GLY A 297 -15.51 -5.52 14.13
N ILE A 298 -15.71 -5.20 12.84
CA ILE A 298 -16.66 -5.87 11.96
C ILE A 298 -16.30 -7.35 11.79
N ARG A 299 -15.02 -7.66 11.57
CA ARG A 299 -14.52 -9.04 11.48
C ARG A 299 -14.78 -9.85 12.74
N ASN A 300 -14.59 -9.25 13.90
CA ASN A 300 -14.77 -9.93 15.18
C ASN A 300 -16.24 -10.12 15.53
N ALA A 301 -17.12 -9.21 15.09
CA ALA A 301 -18.55 -9.25 15.38
C ALA A 301 -19.37 -10.03 14.34
N SER A 302 -18.93 -10.08 13.09
CA SER A 302 -19.70 -10.69 12.00
C SER A 302 -19.62 -12.23 12.03
N ALA A 303 -20.78 -12.88 11.95
CA ALA A 303 -20.85 -14.33 11.76
C ALA A 303 -20.34 -14.76 10.36
N ASP A 304 -20.52 -13.90 9.36
CA ASP A 304 -20.02 -14.10 8.00
C ASP A 304 -19.38 -12.79 7.49
N TYR A 305 -18.08 -12.67 7.72
CA TYR A 305 -17.33 -11.48 7.32
C TYR A 305 -17.26 -11.31 5.80
N GLU A 306 -17.22 -12.41 5.04
CA GLU A 306 -17.15 -12.35 3.58
C GLU A 306 -18.45 -11.79 3.00
N LYS A 307 -19.61 -12.15 3.57
CA LYS A 307 -20.89 -11.53 3.19
C LYS A 307 -20.95 -10.06 3.57
N ALA A 308 -20.45 -9.68 4.75
CA ALA A 308 -20.45 -8.29 5.20
C ALA A 308 -19.59 -7.38 4.31
N VAL A 309 -18.39 -7.84 3.90
CA VAL A 309 -17.48 -7.02 3.10
C VAL A 309 -17.96 -6.81 1.66
N LEU A 310 -18.83 -7.68 1.12
CA LEU A 310 -19.46 -7.48 -0.20
C LEU A 310 -20.29 -6.19 -0.29
N LEU A 311 -20.81 -5.69 0.83
CA LEU A 311 -21.52 -4.42 0.84
C LEU A 311 -20.59 -3.26 0.47
N LEU A 312 -19.33 -3.32 0.91
CA LEU A 312 -18.31 -2.31 0.62
C LEU A 312 -17.91 -2.28 -0.86
N THR A 313 -17.94 -3.43 -1.53
CA THR A 313 -17.76 -3.55 -3.00
C THR A 313 -18.82 -2.74 -3.78
N SER A 314 -19.98 -2.44 -3.18
CA SER A 314 -21.06 -1.67 -3.81
C SER A 314 -20.97 -0.15 -3.57
N LEU A 315 -19.93 0.34 -2.87
CA LEU A 315 -19.79 1.75 -2.52
C LEU A 315 -19.83 2.69 -3.74
N LYS A 316 -19.19 2.31 -4.85
CA LYS A 316 -19.24 3.06 -6.12
C LYS A 316 -20.68 3.33 -6.56
N SER A 317 -21.51 2.29 -6.60
CA SER A 317 -22.91 2.36 -7.02
C SER A 317 -23.73 3.27 -6.10
N MET A 318 -23.45 3.26 -4.81
CA MET A 318 -24.12 4.12 -3.84
C MET A 318 -23.71 5.60 -4.00
N LEU A 319 -22.43 5.87 -4.27
CA LEU A 319 -21.91 7.23 -4.50
C LEU A 319 -22.39 7.82 -5.83
N LEU A 320 -22.62 7.00 -6.86
CA LEU A 320 -23.15 7.44 -8.16
C LEU A 320 -24.51 8.15 -8.03
N ALA A 321 -25.28 7.88 -6.96
CA ALA A 321 -26.53 8.60 -6.68
C ALA A 321 -26.32 10.11 -6.40
N GLN A 322 -25.09 10.55 -6.15
CA GLN A 322 -24.73 11.97 -5.98
C GLN A 322 -24.20 12.62 -7.27
N CYS A 323 -24.09 11.86 -8.36
CA CYS A 323 -23.53 12.29 -9.64
C CYS A 323 -24.62 12.41 -10.72
N LYS A 324 -24.34 13.19 -11.77
CA LYS A 324 -25.18 13.27 -12.99
C LYS A 324 -25.28 11.90 -13.66
N SER A 325 -26.21 11.74 -14.61
CA SER A 325 -26.38 10.48 -15.37
C SER A 325 -25.10 10.00 -16.09
N HIS A 326 -24.23 10.94 -16.48
CA HIS A 326 -22.92 10.68 -17.06
C HIS A 326 -21.75 10.94 -16.11
N GLY A 327 -22.05 11.25 -14.84
CA GLY A 327 -21.02 11.51 -13.85
C GLY A 327 -20.26 10.24 -13.47
N ARG A 328 -19.04 10.43 -12.96
CA ARG A 328 -18.11 9.33 -12.68
C ARG A 328 -17.86 9.17 -11.19
N VAL A 329 -17.67 7.94 -10.75
CA VAL A 329 -17.12 7.64 -9.42
C VAL A 329 -15.94 6.72 -9.60
N HIS A 330 -14.78 7.14 -9.13
CA HIS A 330 -13.55 6.38 -9.21
C HIS A 330 -12.94 6.18 -7.84
N LEU A 331 -12.53 4.95 -7.56
CA LEU A 331 -11.96 4.54 -6.31
C LEU A 331 -10.63 3.86 -6.59
N SER A 332 -9.60 4.19 -5.81
CA SER A 332 -8.38 3.41 -5.80
C SER A 332 -7.73 3.44 -4.42
N ASN A 333 -6.73 2.58 -4.22
CA ASN A 333 -6.07 2.45 -2.93
C ASN A 333 -5.22 3.69 -2.61
N ASP A 334 -4.90 3.90 -1.33
CA ASP A 334 -4.17 5.07 -0.85
C ASP A 334 -2.75 5.21 -1.40
N GLY A 335 -2.03 4.09 -1.55
CA GLY A 335 -0.71 4.06 -2.19
C GLY A 335 -0.75 4.51 -3.65
N SER A 336 -1.65 3.93 -4.44
CA SER A 336 -1.88 4.26 -5.85
C SER A 336 -2.35 5.70 -6.03
N LEU A 337 -3.23 6.21 -5.15
CA LEU A 337 -3.63 7.61 -5.16
C LEU A 337 -2.48 8.55 -4.77
N ALA A 338 -1.60 8.16 -3.85
CA ALA A 338 -0.41 8.94 -3.54
C ALA A 338 0.53 9.03 -4.77
N ALA A 339 0.76 7.91 -5.46
CA ALA A 339 1.54 7.87 -6.69
C ALA A 339 0.89 8.71 -7.81
N TYR A 340 -0.42 8.60 -7.99
CA TYR A 340 -1.19 9.39 -8.95
C TYR A 340 -1.14 10.89 -8.63
N THR A 341 -1.31 11.26 -7.37
CA THR A 341 -1.21 12.66 -6.93
C THR A 341 0.17 13.23 -7.24
N ALA A 342 1.25 12.50 -6.91
CA ALA A 342 2.59 12.92 -7.30
C ALA A 342 2.75 13.07 -8.82
N ALA A 343 2.26 12.11 -9.60
CA ALA A 343 2.33 12.18 -11.06
C ALA A 343 1.62 13.44 -11.59
N VAL A 344 0.41 13.73 -11.10
CA VAL A 344 -0.34 14.92 -11.49
C VAL A 344 0.40 16.21 -11.14
N GLU A 345 0.94 16.32 -9.93
CA GLU A 345 1.67 17.51 -9.51
C GLU A 345 2.98 17.67 -10.29
N ILE A 346 3.77 16.62 -10.46
CA ILE A 346 5.05 16.69 -11.21
C ILE A 346 4.79 17.02 -12.69
N ALA A 347 3.70 16.54 -13.29
CA ALA A 347 3.33 16.88 -14.68
C ALA A 347 3.15 18.40 -14.90
N HIS A 348 2.88 19.16 -13.84
CA HIS A 348 2.73 20.62 -13.83
C HIS A 348 3.96 21.36 -13.27
N SER A 349 5.04 20.64 -12.97
CA SER A 349 6.31 21.18 -12.52
C SER A 349 7.30 21.38 -13.68
N GLY A 350 8.47 21.95 -13.38
CA GLY A 350 9.60 22.00 -14.32
C GLY A 350 10.25 20.64 -14.61
N GLU A 351 9.87 19.59 -13.88
CA GLU A 351 10.38 18.21 -14.04
C GLU A 351 9.34 17.29 -14.70
N ALA A 352 8.35 17.82 -15.43
CA ALA A 352 7.27 17.03 -16.01
C ALA A 352 7.74 15.79 -16.82
N ASP A 353 8.83 15.90 -17.57
CA ASP A 353 9.35 14.79 -18.37
C ASP A 353 9.85 13.61 -17.51
N SER A 354 10.13 13.83 -16.22
CA SER A 354 10.60 12.78 -15.31
C SER A 354 9.55 11.69 -15.06
N ILE A 355 8.26 11.98 -15.30
CA ILE A 355 7.16 11.02 -15.11
C ILE A 355 6.71 10.35 -16.42
N ALA A 356 7.34 10.64 -17.56
CA ALA A 356 7.00 10.00 -18.83
C ALA A 356 7.19 8.47 -18.80
N SER A 357 8.00 7.98 -17.86
CA SER A 357 8.23 6.54 -17.60
C SER A 357 7.35 6.00 -16.46
N GLY A 358 6.31 6.73 -16.07
CA GLY A 358 5.47 6.42 -14.92
C GLY A 358 6.05 6.86 -13.58
N VAL A 359 5.29 6.60 -12.51
CA VAL A 359 5.63 6.97 -11.13
C VAL A 359 5.47 5.76 -10.23
N PHE A 360 6.47 5.48 -9.42
CA PHE A 360 6.41 4.43 -8.41
C PHE A 360 6.67 5.05 -7.04
N ALA A 361 5.76 4.83 -6.10
CA ALA A 361 5.79 5.49 -4.80
C ALA A 361 5.65 4.48 -3.65
N HIS A 362 6.30 4.82 -2.53
CA HIS A 362 6.17 4.12 -1.26
C HIS A 362 5.74 5.11 -0.17
N THR A 363 4.80 4.71 0.67
CA THR A 363 4.40 5.46 1.86
C THR A 363 4.96 4.78 3.09
N LEU A 364 5.93 5.40 3.76
CA LEU A 364 6.64 4.87 4.92
C LEU A 364 6.01 5.38 6.23
N GLY A 365 5.40 4.48 7.00
CA GLY A 365 4.69 4.85 8.22
C GLY A 365 4.55 3.73 9.25
N THR A 366 3.38 3.68 9.91
CA THR A 366 3.03 2.57 10.81
C THR A 366 3.04 1.25 10.03
N GLU A 367 2.48 1.29 8.84
CA GLU A 367 2.59 0.26 7.80
C GLU A 367 3.23 0.90 6.55
N LEU A 368 3.52 0.08 5.55
CA LEU A 368 4.06 0.53 4.27
C LEU A 368 2.98 0.46 3.18
N GLY A 369 2.78 1.54 2.43
CA GLY A 369 1.92 1.58 1.25
C GLY A 369 2.76 1.61 -0.03
N THR A 370 2.21 1.11 -1.15
CA THR A 370 2.88 1.16 -2.46
C THR A 370 1.89 1.57 -3.53
N GLY A 371 2.33 2.42 -4.46
CA GLY A 371 1.54 2.83 -5.62
C GLY A 371 2.39 2.85 -6.88
N TRP A 372 1.77 2.51 -8.00
CA TRP A 372 2.41 2.53 -9.31
C TRP A 372 1.45 3.12 -10.34
N ILE A 373 1.97 4.11 -11.08
CA ILE A 373 1.40 4.67 -12.31
C ILE A 373 2.32 4.26 -13.44
N ASP A 374 1.79 3.65 -14.48
CA ASP A 374 2.58 3.25 -15.65
C ASP A 374 2.90 4.44 -16.57
N GLU A 375 3.62 4.18 -17.66
CA GLU A 375 4.00 5.21 -18.65
C GLU A 375 2.81 5.89 -19.34
N THR A 376 1.61 5.31 -19.26
CA THR A 376 0.39 5.88 -19.85
C THR A 376 -0.33 6.84 -18.91
N GLY A 377 0.02 6.82 -17.62
CA GLY A 377 -0.65 7.59 -16.58
C GLY A 377 -1.79 6.83 -15.91
N GLU A 378 -1.92 5.52 -16.16
CA GLU A 378 -2.96 4.68 -15.56
C GLU A 378 -2.44 3.98 -14.30
N ILE A 379 -3.36 3.70 -13.37
CA ILE A 379 -3.11 2.82 -12.22
C ILE A 379 -3.36 1.39 -12.70
N PRO A 380 -2.35 0.51 -12.74
CA PRO A 380 -2.56 -0.87 -13.17
C PRO A 380 -3.56 -1.57 -12.22
N PRO A 381 -4.50 -2.38 -12.75
CA PRO A 381 -5.57 -3.00 -11.95
C PRO A 381 -5.07 -4.26 -11.21
N ILE A 382 -4.04 -4.09 -10.38
CA ILE A 382 -3.39 -5.14 -9.59
C ILE A 382 -3.37 -4.77 -8.10
N PRO A 383 -3.32 -5.74 -7.17
CA PRO A 383 -3.29 -5.46 -5.74
C PRO A 383 -2.10 -4.60 -5.29
N LEU A 384 -0.90 -4.88 -5.83
CA LEU A 384 0.36 -4.21 -5.50
C LEU A 384 0.69 -4.21 -3.99
N GLU A 385 0.43 -5.32 -3.29
CA GLU A 385 0.67 -5.45 -1.85
C GLU A 385 2.15 -5.72 -1.52
N VAL A 386 3.06 -4.88 -2.03
CA VAL A 386 4.52 -5.05 -1.94
C VAL A 386 5.02 -5.08 -0.49
N TYR A 387 4.30 -4.46 0.46
CA TYR A 387 4.67 -4.52 1.88
C TYR A 387 4.60 -5.94 2.47
N ASN A 388 3.80 -6.83 1.86
CA ASN A 388 3.76 -8.24 2.24
C ASN A 388 4.91 -9.02 1.63
N CYS A 389 5.56 -8.54 0.56
CA CYS A 389 6.63 -9.27 -0.10
C CYS A 389 7.76 -9.63 0.88
N ILE A 390 8.18 -10.89 0.83
CA ILE A 390 9.34 -11.41 1.54
C ILE A 390 10.58 -10.92 0.81
N ILE A 391 11.40 -10.12 1.50
CA ILE A 391 12.67 -9.60 0.98
C ILE A 391 13.87 -10.32 1.59
N ASP A 392 13.69 -10.97 2.75
CA ASP A 392 14.76 -11.62 3.51
C ASP A 392 14.39 -13.06 3.89
N LEU A 393 15.23 -14.02 3.47
CA LEU A 393 15.14 -15.43 3.83
C LEU A 393 16.07 -15.80 5.00
N GLY A 394 16.73 -14.82 5.59
CA GLY A 394 17.68 -14.98 6.68
C GLY A 394 17.10 -14.68 8.06
N ASN A 395 17.97 -14.15 8.92
CA ASN A 395 17.64 -13.67 10.26
C ASN A 395 16.93 -14.71 11.16
N HIS A 396 17.37 -15.97 11.11
CA HIS A 396 16.70 -17.08 11.80
C HIS A 396 16.43 -16.85 13.30
N PRO A 397 17.37 -16.29 14.09
CA PRO A 397 17.10 -16.03 15.51
C PRO A 397 15.89 -15.12 15.73
N ALA A 398 15.69 -14.11 14.88
CA ALA A 398 14.57 -13.18 15.00
C ALA A 398 13.21 -13.80 14.65
N ARG A 399 13.20 -14.93 13.92
CA ARG A 399 11.97 -15.66 13.56
C ARG A 399 11.32 -16.37 14.75
N ALA A 400 12.08 -16.62 15.80
CA ALA A 400 11.59 -17.28 17.01
C ALA A 400 10.68 -16.38 17.88
N TYR A 401 10.74 -15.05 17.68
CA TYR A 401 9.93 -14.12 18.44
C TYR A 401 8.51 -13.97 17.89
N HIS A 402 7.54 -13.85 18.80
CA HIS A 402 6.17 -13.48 18.48
C HIS A 402 6.11 -12.21 17.64
N GLU A 403 5.20 -12.10 16.67
CA GLU A 403 5.14 -11.02 15.68
C GLU A 403 5.08 -9.61 16.29
N LEU A 404 4.49 -9.48 17.48
CA LEU A 404 4.39 -8.23 18.24
C LEU A 404 5.66 -7.83 19.00
N ASP A 405 6.62 -8.75 19.18
CA ASP A 405 7.92 -8.42 19.77
C ASP A 405 8.71 -7.52 18.81
N VAL A 406 9.37 -6.50 19.35
CA VAL A 406 10.17 -5.55 18.59
C VAL A 406 11.32 -6.23 17.83
N ARG A 407 11.87 -7.33 18.36
CA ARG A 407 12.96 -8.09 17.73
C ARG A 407 12.48 -8.97 16.58
N SER A 408 11.17 -9.23 16.47
CA SER A 408 10.63 -10.17 15.51
C SER A 408 10.75 -9.69 14.07
N VAL A 409 10.96 -10.62 13.16
CA VAL A 409 10.86 -10.41 11.70
C VAL A 409 9.57 -11.02 11.11
N ASN A 410 8.65 -11.47 11.96
CA ASN A 410 7.38 -12.08 11.55
C ASN A 410 6.32 -11.01 11.28
N ASN A 411 5.67 -11.11 10.13
CA ASN A 411 4.58 -10.25 9.69
C ASN A 411 3.37 -10.35 10.63
N PHE A 412 2.74 -9.21 10.95
CA PHE A 412 1.63 -9.15 11.90
C PHE A 412 0.36 -9.88 11.42
N ASN A 413 0.15 -9.98 10.11
CA ASN A 413 -1.07 -10.52 9.52
C ASN A 413 -0.91 -11.97 9.06
N THR A 414 0.25 -12.31 8.52
CA THR A 414 0.49 -13.63 7.90
C THR A 414 1.32 -14.56 8.78
N GLY A 415 2.11 -14.01 9.70
CA GLY A 415 3.12 -14.75 10.47
C GLY A 415 4.36 -15.15 9.65
N LEU A 416 4.43 -14.79 8.36
CA LEU A 416 5.61 -15.05 7.53
C LEU A 416 6.77 -14.17 7.99
N SER A 417 7.96 -14.76 8.05
CA SER A 417 9.19 -14.03 8.34
C SER A 417 9.69 -13.26 7.11
N GLY A 418 10.46 -12.19 7.32
CA GLY A 418 11.22 -11.56 6.25
C GLY A 418 10.44 -10.63 5.32
N THR A 419 9.16 -10.37 5.62
CA THR A 419 8.32 -9.46 4.83
C THR A 419 8.78 -8.02 4.99
N LEU A 420 8.72 -7.22 3.92
CA LEU A 420 9.08 -5.81 3.89
C LEU A 420 8.47 -4.98 5.03
N GLN A 421 7.24 -5.32 5.46
CA GLN A 421 6.58 -4.74 6.63
C GLN A 421 7.52 -4.64 7.85
N LYS A 422 8.30 -5.68 8.16
CA LYS A 422 9.16 -5.74 9.36
C LYS A 422 10.56 -5.13 9.15
N TYR A 423 10.80 -4.53 7.99
CA TYR A 423 12.09 -3.96 7.57
C TYR A 423 11.99 -2.46 7.31
N CYS A 424 10.95 -1.99 6.60
CA CYS A 424 10.83 -0.58 6.19
C CYS A 424 9.67 0.19 6.85
N SER A 425 8.92 -0.42 7.78
CA SER A 425 7.96 0.30 8.62
C SER A 425 8.60 0.81 9.91
N GLN A 426 7.79 1.49 10.73
CA GLN A 426 8.11 1.77 12.14
C GLN A 426 8.67 0.55 12.89
N SER A 427 8.10 -0.64 12.69
CA SER A 427 8.56 -1.85 13.36
C SER A 427 9.98 -2.25 12.94
N GLY A 428 10.35 -2.01 11.68
CA GLY A 428 11.71 -2.21 11.19
C GLY A 428 12.71 -1.26 11.86
N ALA A 429 12.38 0.02 11.97
CA ALA A 429 13.21 0.99 12.69
C ALA A 429 13.43 0.61 14.16
N TYR A 430 12.40 0.10 14.86
CA TYR A 430 12.53 -0.31 16.25
C TYR A 430 13.35 -1.59 16.42
N ARG A 431 13.20 -2.55 15.51
CA ARG A 431 14.01 -3.77 15.46
C ARG A 431 15.49 -3.41 15.30
N LEU A 432 15.79 -2.54 14.32
CA LEU A 432 17.13 -2.04 14.08
C LEU A 432 17.66 -1.26 15.29
N ALA A 433 16.83 -0.42 15.93
CA ALA A 433 17.24 0.29 17.13
C ALA A 433 17.67 -0.66 18.26
N LEU A 434 16.94 -1.76 18.51
CA LEU A 434 17.35 -2.73 19.53
C LEU A 434 18.70 -3.38 19.21
N ARG A 435 18.92 -3.76 17.94
CA ARG A 435 20.17 -4.40 17.51
C ARG A 435 21.33 -3.41 17.50
N ILE A 436 21.22 -2.35 16.71
CA ILE A 436 22.30 -1.40 16.45
C ILE A 436 22.64 -0.60 17.71
N LEU A 437 21.65 -0.06 18.44
CA LEU A 437 21.95 0.66 19.68
C LEU A 437 22.44 -0.30 20.77
N GLY A 438 21.97 -1.55 20.79
CA GLY A 438 22.48 -2.56 21.73
C GLY A 438 23.96 -2.85 21.53
N GLU A 439 24.41 -2.90 20.28
CA GLU A 439 25.81 -3.18 19.92
C GLU A 439 26.70 -1.93 20.01
N GLN A 440 26.20 -0.78 19.55
CA GLN A 440 27.03 0.41 19.29
C GLN A 440 26.77 1.56 20.28
N SER A 441 25.63 1.60 20.95
CA SER A 441 25.26 2.71 21.85
C SER A 441 24.34 2.27 23.01
N PRO A 442 24.81 1.41 23.95
CA PRO A 442 23.96 0.83 24.99
C PRO A 442 23.26 1.86 25.88
N ALA A 443 23.87 3.03 26.07
CA ALA A 443 23.26 4.14 26.82
C ALA A 443 22.02 4.72 26.11
N GLN A 444 22.06 4.85 24.78
CA GLN A 444 20.89 5.28 24.00
C GLN A 444 19.79 4.23 24.05
N LEU A 445 20.16 2.94 23.98
CA LEU A 445 19.19 1.86 24.15
C LEU A 445 18.52 1.90 25.52
N ALA A 446 19.28 2.08 26.60
CA ALA A 446 18.74 2.22 27.96
C ALA A 446 17.77 3.40 28.05
N ALA A 447 18.12 4.54 27.44
CA ALA A 447 17.27 5.72 27.39
C ALA A 447 15.92 5.47 26.71
N LEU A 448 15.81 4.50 25.78
CA LEU A 448 14.52 4.13 25.18
C LEU A 448 13.56 3.50 26.21
N PHE A 449 14.09 2.72 27.15
CA PHE A 449 13.31 2.14 28.25
C PHE A 449 13.01 3.19 29.33
N ASP A 450 14.00 4.00 29.72
CA ASP A 450 13.85 5.02 30.76
C ASP A 450 12.81 6.09 30.40
N LYS A 451 12.77 6.49 29.11
CA LYS A 451 11.75 7.41 28.59
C LYS A 451 10.37 6.77 28.38
N GLY A 452 10.25 5.46 28.64
CA GLY A 452 9.00 4.72 28.51
C GLY A 452 8.55 4.48 27.07
N PHE A 453 9.46 4.54 26.08
CA PHE A 453 9.13 4.14 24.70
C PHE A 453 8.99 2.63 24.59
N LEU A 454 9.93 1.90 25.20
CA LEU A 454 9.98 0.44 25.22
C LEU A 454 9.69 -0.08 26.62
N GLU A 455 9.09 -1.26 26.68
CA GLU A 455 8.86 -1.98 27.93
C GLU A 455 9.20 -3.46 27.76
N ARG A 456 9.68 -4.05 28.86
CA ARG A 456 9.87 -5.50 28.96
C ARG A 456 8.62 -6.09 29.59
N ARG A 457 8.08 -7.12 28.96
CA ARG A 457 6.94 -7.89 29.48
C ARG A 457 7.26 -9.36 29.24
N ASP A 458 7.26 -10.13 30.32
CA ASP A 458 7.78 -11.50 30.31
C ASP A 458 9.19 -11.52 29.70
N ASP A 459 9.45 -12.40 28.73
CA ASP A 459 10.72 -12.46 27.97
C ASP A 459 10.71 -11.58 26.70
N GLY A 460 9.66 -10.78 26.51
CA GLY A 460 9.42 -9.97 25.32
C GLY A 460 9.81 -8.49 25.46
N VAL A 461 10.07 -7.84 24.33
CA VAL A 461 10.25 -6.38 24.24
C VAL A 461 9.17 -5.78 23.36
N PHE A 462 8.45 -4.80 23.89
CA PHE A 462 7.30 -4.19 23.23
C PHE A 462 7.40 -2.67 23.23
N VAL A 463 6.84 -2.03 22.20
CA VAL A 463 6.59 -0.59 22.25
C VAL A 463 5.37 -0.34 23.12
N ARG A 464 5.48 0.57 24.09
CA ARG A 464 4.38 0.91 24.99
C ARG A 464 3.20 1.50 24.21
N GLN A 465 2.00 0.96 24.42
CA GLN A 465 0.77 1.46 23.78
C GLN A 465 -0.23 2.09 24.77
N THR A 466 -0.08 1.82 26.07
CA THR A 466 -0.99 2.27 27.13
C THR A 466 -0.16 2.90 28.27
N PRO A 467 -0.60 4.03 28.87
CA PRO A 467 -1.82 4.80 28.60
C PRO A 467 -1.78 5.62 27.30
N SER A 468 -0.61 5.73 26.66
CA SER A 468 -0.41 6.47 25.42
C SER A 468 0.36 5.64 24.39
N ASP A 469 -0.01 5.75 23.12
CA ASP A 469 0.66 5.05 22.03
C ASP A 469 2.03 5.68 21.70
N MET A 470 3.11 5.00 22.10
CA MET A 470 4.48 5.48 21.98
C MET A 470 5.14 5.15 20.64
N ARG A 471 4.46 4.49 19.70
CA ARG A 471 5.03 4.17 18.38
C ARG A 471 5.46 5.45 17.64
N LYS A 472 4.52 6.37 17.41
CA LYS A 472 4.81 7.64 16.72
C LYS A 472 5.91 8.47 17.45
N PRO A 473 5.86 8.65 18.78
CA PRO A 473 6.94 9.28 19.54
C PRO A 473 8.31 8.60 19.45
N LEU A 474 8.36 7.27 19.51
CA LEU A 474 9.62 6.51 19.43
C LEU A 474 10.30 6.70 18.08
N LEU A 475 9.57 6.55 16.97
CA LEU A 475 10.14 6.80 15.63
C LEU A 475 10.67 8.23 15.52
N GLU A 476 9.89 9.22 15.96
CA GLU A 476 10.32 10.62 15.95
C GLU A 476 11.58 10.84 16.79
N HIS A 477 11.73 10.14 17.92
CA HIS A 477 12.94 10.21 18.73
C HIS A 477 14.16 9.66 17.99
N LEU A 478 14.04 8.48 17.37
CA LEU A 478 15.12 7.87 16.57
C LEU A 478 15.52 8.76 15.39
N MET A 479 14.54 9.35 14.70
CA MET A 479 14.79 10.28 13.60
C MET A 479 15.55 11.53 14.06
N ARG A 480 15.22 12.08 15.23
CA ARG A 480 15.96 13.22 15.79
C ARG A 480 17.39 12.86 16.15
N LEU A 481 17.62 11.70 16.78
CA LEU A 481 18.97 11.22 17.06
C LEU A 481 19.82 11.17 15.77
N ALA A 482 19.28 10.60 14.70
CA ALA A 482 19.96 10.56 13.40
C ALA A 482 20.14 11.96 12.79
N ALA A 483 19.15 12.85 12.91
CA ALA A 483 19.24 14.22 12.42
C ALA A 483 20.29 15.05 13.18
N ASP A 484 20.47 14.77 14.48
CA ASP A 484 21.45 15.38 15.37
C ASP A 484 22.85 14.75 15.23
N GLY A 485 23.01 13.72 14.37
CA GLY A 485 24.30 13.11 14.03
C GLY A 485 24.74 11.94 14.92
N ASP A 486 23.83 11.32 15.68
CA ASP A 486 24.12 10.08 16.42
C ASP A 486 24.41 8.94 15.43
N VAL A 487 25.66 8.48 15.39
CA VAL A 487 26.16 7.52 14.38
C VAL A 487 25.37 6.22 14.34
N ALA A 488 24.99 5.70 15.52
CA ALA A 488 24.24 4.44 15.61
C ALA A 488 22.79 4.64 15.13
N ALA A 489 22.17 5.77 15.46
CA ALA A 489 20.86 6.12 14.92
C ALA A 489 20.89 6.39 13.40
N GLU A 490 21.97 6.99 12.88
CA GLU A 490 22.12 7.18 11.43
C GLU A 490 22.14 5.84 10.69
N GLU A 491 22.81 4.83 11.26
CA GLU A 491 22.92 3.50 10.67
C GLU A 491 21.57 2.78 10.54
N ILE A 492 20.65 3.01 11.47
CA ILE A 492 19.26 2.53 11.36
C ILE A 492 18.65 2.96 10.02
N PHE A 493 18.82 4.23 9.63
CA PHE A 493 18.22 4.75 8.41
C PHE A 493 19.00 4.34 7.14
N ARG A 494 20.31 4.07 7.24
CA ARG A 494 21.06 3.47 6.14
C ARG A 494 20.59 2.06 5.86
N GLU A 495 20.43 1.21 6.88
CA GLU A 495 19.91 -0.15 6.68
C GLU A 495 18.48 -0.17 6.12
N ILE A 496 17.60 0.76 6.54
CA ILE A 496 16.28 0.92 5.91
C ILE A 496 16.42 1.26 4.42
N GLY A 497 17.38 2.12 4.06
CA GLY A 497 17.73 2.41 2.68
C GLY A 497 18.11 1.16 1.88
N GLU A 498 18.95 0.31 2.45
CA GLU A 498 19.34 -0.97 1.85
C GLU A 498 18.13 -1.88 1.60
N PHE A 499 17.21 -2.01 2.57
CA PHE A 499 16.00 -2.80 2.41
C PHE A 499 15.06 -2.26 1.33
N LEU A 500 14.98 -0.94 1.18
CA LEU A 500 14.27 -0.30 0.07
C LEU A 500 14.94 -0.60 -1.28
N ALA A 501 16.26 -0.66 -1.33
CA ALA A 501 17.01 -1.07 -2.52
C ALA A 501 16.78 -2.55 -2.89
N VAL A 502 16.68 -3.45 -1.91
CA VAL A 502 16.27 -4.85 -2.15
C VAL A 502 14.84 -4.90 -2.71
N THR A 503 13.94 -4.11 -2.14
CA THR A 503 12.55 -4.00 -2.63
C THR A 503 12.49 -3.47 -4.06
N PHE A 504 13.36 -2.52 -4.40
CA PHE A 504 13.53 -2.05 -5.77
C PHE A 504 13.88 -3.21 -6.70
N GLU A 505 14.90 -4.02 -6.39
CA GLU A 505 15.26 -5.20 -7.20
C GLU A 505 14.11 -6.20 -7.38
N GLU A 506 13.36 -6.46 -6.30
CA GLU A 506 12.21 -7.35 -6.35
C GLU A 506 11.09 -6.82 -7.24
N THR A 507 10.77 -5.53 -7.12
CA THR A 507 9.76 -4.89 -7.96
C THR A 507 10.22 -4.74 -9.40
N GLU A 508 11.50 -4.52 -9.66
CA GLU A 508 12.08 -4.53 -11.01
C GLU A 508 11.93 -5.89 -11.69
N TRP A 509 12.22 -6.98 -10.97
CA TRP A 509 12.07 -8.32 -11.52
C TRP A 509 10.60 -8.71 -11.76
N MET A 510 9.70 -8.34 -10.84
CA MET A 510 8.28 -8.69 -10.96
C MET A 510 7.52 -7.83 -11.97
N LEU A 511 7.69 -6.51 -11.89
CA LEU A 511 6.87 -5.51 -12.58
C LEU A 511 7.56 -4.86 -13.77
N ALA A 512 8.89 -4.79 -13.75
CA ALA A 512 9.71 -4.05 -14.73
C ALA A 512 9.19 -2.62 -15.00
N PRO A 513 8.96 -1.80 -13.95
CA PRO A 513 8.47 -0.44 -14.14
C PRO A 513 9.51 0.37 -14.91
N ARG A 514 9.07 1.19 -15.87
CA ARG A 514 10.01 2.03 -16.65
C ARG A 514 10.68 3.10 -15.79
N SER A 515 9.99 3.56 -14.74
CA SER A 515 10.53 4.53 -13.79
C SER A 515 11.61 3.92 -12.90
N ARG A 516 12.80 4.51 -12.92
CA ARG A 516 13.94 4.12 -12.07
C ARG A 516 13.99 4.88 -10.75
N ALA A 517 13.14 5.88 -10.57
CA ALA A 517 13.00 6.61 -9.32
C ALA A 517 11.93 5.98 -8.43
N ARG A 518 12.03 6.21 -7.12
CA ARG A 518 10.99 5.88 -6.14
C ARG A 518 10.66 7.12 -5.32
N ILE A 519 9.39 7.50 -5.32
CA ILE A 519 8.91 8.61 -4.48
C ILE A 519 8.62 8.07 -3.09
N LEU A 520 9.21 8.67 -2.06
CA LEU A 520 9.04 8.26 -0.68
C LEU A 520 8.17 9.27 0.06
N PHE A 521 6.99 8.84 0.48
CA PHE A 521 6.07 9.59 1.32
C PHE A 521 6.14 9.12 2.78
N GLY A 522 5.51 9.89 3.67
CA GLY A 522 5.26 9.47 5.04
C GLY A 522 6.25 10.02 6.06
N ARG A 523 6.28 9.43 7.26
CA ARG A 523 6.95 10.04 8.41
C ARG A 523 8.48 10.02 8.26
N PHE A 524 9.03 8.97 7.66
CA PHE A 524 10.47 8.75 7.52
C PHE A 524 11.19 9.83 6.71
N VAL A 525 10.46 10.56 5.85
CA VAL A 525 11.03 11.61 5.00
C VAL A 525 10.87 13.02 5.56
N LYS A 526 10.28 13.18 6.76
CA LYS A 526 10.10 14.51 7.38
C LYS A 526 11.40 15.20 7.74
N HIS A 527 12.39 14.42 8.17
CA HIS A 527 13.71 14.92 8.50
C HIS A 527 14.62 14.69 7.30
N LYS A 528 15.11 15.77 6.68
CA LYS A 528 15.96 15.68 5.48
C LYS A 528 17.14 14.73 5.68
N ARG A 529 17.77 14.76 6.86
CA ARG A 529 18.91 13.87 7.18
C ARG A 529 18.53 12.39 7.09
N CYS A 530 17.37 11.98 7.63
CA CYS A 530 16.90 10.61 7.53
C CYS A 530 16.67 10.19 6.07
N PHE A 531 16.09 11.07 5.25
CA PHE A 531 15.92 10.83 3.81
C PHE A 531 17.28 10.64 3.11
N ASP A 532 18.24 11.54 3.37
CA ASP A 532 19.58 11.45 2.77
C ASP A 532 20.32 10.17 3.19
N LEU A 533 20.13 9.71 4.43
CA LEU A 533 20.71 8.45 4.95
C LEU A 533 20.08 7.22 4.30
N MET A 534 18.76 7.21 4.10
CA MET A 534 18.10 6.13 3.33
C MET A 534 18.62 6.08 1.89
N GLN A 535 18.80 7.23 1.24
CA GLN A 535 19.43 7.27 -0.09
C GLN A 535 20.86 6.73 -0.07
N GLN A 536 21.68 7.08 0.93
CA GLN A 536 23.04 6.55 1.07
C GLN A 536 23.07 5.03 1.21
N GLY A 537 22.21 4.47 2.08
CA GLY A 537 22.12 3.03 2.27
C GLY A 537 21.64 2.29 1.02
N ALA A 538 20.66 2.86 0.32
CA ALA A 538 20.21 2.31 -0.96
C ALA A 538 21.31 2.33 -2.03
N SER A 539 22.03 3.45 -2.14
CA SER A 539 23.13 3.64 -3.10
C SER A 539 24.33 2.72 -2.88
N ALA A 540 24.50 2.18 -1.67
CA ALA A 540 25.51 1.16 -1.41
C ALA A 540 25.18 -0.18 -2.08
N ARG A 541 23.90 -0.42 -2.41
CA ARG A 541 23.41 -1.66 -3.01
C ARG A 541 23.16 -1.53 -4.51
N ASN A 542 22.40 -0.51 -4.93
CA ASN A 542 22.07 -0.28 -6.34
C ASN A 542 21.85 1.21 -6.64
N ASP A 543 21.57 1.53 -7.91
CA ASP A 543 21.47 2.90 -8.42
C ASP A 543 20.06 3.53 -8.28
N VAL A 544 19.21 2.99 -7.40
CA VAL A 544 17.87 3.54 -7.17
C VAL A 544 17.96 4.99 -6.67
N ARG A 545 17.16 5.86 -7.30
CA ARG A 545 17.02 7.26 -6.89
C ARG A 545 15.74 7.45 -6.10
N PHE A 546 15.86 7.99 -4.89
CA PHE A 546 14.73 8.42 -4.09
C PHE A 546 14.38 9.88 -4.35
N VAL A 547 13.08 10.17 -4.30
CA VAL A 547 12.52 11.53 -4.36
C VAL A 547 11.63 11.72 -3.14
N ALA A 548 11.82 12.80 -2.39
CA ALA A 548 10.99 13.07 -1.22
C ALA A 548 9.60 13.53 -1.65
N GLY A 549 8.57 12.82 -1.21
CA GLY A 549 7.17 13.19 -1.39
C GLY A 549 6.69 14.09 -0.25
N ASP A 550 7.11 15.35 -0.24
CA ASP A 550 6.74 16.34 0.79
C ASP A 550 5.87 17.49 0.22
N GLY A 551 5.56 18.49 1.05
CA GLY A 551 4.71 19.63 0.69
C GLY A 551 5.27 20.54 -0.41
N THR A 552 6.46 20.24 -0.96
CA THR A 552 6.98 20.91 -2.16
C THR A 552 6.34 20.40 -3.45
N LEU A 553 5.67 19.23 -3.42
CA LEU A 553 4.90 18.68 -4.54
C LEU A 553 3.51 19.34 -4.67
N ALA A 554 3.49 20.66 -4.87
CA ALA A 554 2.27 21.43 -5.11
C ALA A 554 2.49 22.42 -6.26
N PHE A 555 1.93 22.09 -7.42
CA PHE A 555 2.11 22.78 -8.69
C PHE A 555 0.79 23.05 -9.41
N THR A 556 -0.26 22.24 -9.18
CA THR A 556 -1.57 22.48 -9.77
C THR A 556 -2.30 23.66 -9.10
N PRO A 557 -3.25 24.34 -9.78
CA PRO A 557 -3.95 25.48 -9.21
C PRO A 557 -4.63 25.20 -7.86
N VAL A 558 -5.28 24.03 -7.73
CA VAL A 558 -5.99 23.63 -6.51
C VAL A 558 -4.99 23.29 -5.39
N MET A 559 -3.90 22.59 -5.70
CA MET A 559 -2.88 22.26 -4.70
C MET A 559 -2.13 23.51 -4.22
N LEU A 560 -1.90 24.49 -5.10
CA LEU A 560 -1.35 25.80 -4.76
C LEU A 560 -2.30 26.63 -3.88
N GLU A 561 -3.61 26.58 -4.14
CA GLU A 561 -4.61 27.19 -3.26
C GLU A 561 -4.55 26.57 -1.86
N LEU A 562 -4.55 25.23 -1.78
CA LEU A 562 -4.42 24.50 -0.52
C LEU A 562 -3.11 24.78 0.22
N LYS A 563 -2.00 24.98 -0.51
CA LYS A 563 -0.70 25.36 0.07
C LYS A 563 -0.73 26.75 0.72
N ASN A 564 -1.55 27.66 0.19
CA ASN A 564 -1.68 29.03 0.68
C ASN A 564 -2.87 29.22 1.65
N ASP A 565 -3.64 28.17 1.94
CA ASP A 565 -4.75 28.21 2.90
C ASP A 565 -4.21 28.35 4.34
N PRO A 566 -4.77 29.27 5.16
CA PRO A 566 -4.28 29.52 6.52
C PRO A 566 -4.72 28.46 7.55
N VAL A 567 -5.69 27.61 7.21
CA VAL A 567 -6.31 26.62 8.11
C VAL A 567 -5.95 25.20 7.70
N HIS A 568 -5.99 24.91 6.41
CA HIS A 568 -5.81 23.58 5.84
C HIS A 568 -4.44 23.45 5.15
N THR A 569 -3.87 22.25 5.14
CA THR A 569 -2.54 22.02 4.56
C THR A 569 -2.55 20.95 3.47
N VAL A 570 -1.58 21.02 2.55
CA VAL A 570 -1.33 19.98 1.53
C VAL A 570 -1.11 18.60 2.19
N ALA A 571 -0.38 18.57 3.30
CA ALA A 571 -0.12 17.33 4.03
C ALA A 571 -1.39 16.68 4.60
N GLN A 572 -2.46 17.45 4.81
CA GLN A 572 -3.74 16.94 5.25
C GLN A 572 -4.62 16.58 4.04
N PHE A 573 -4.87 17.51 3.12
CA PHE A 573 -5.93 17.34 2.09
C PHE A 573 -5.42 17.00 0.69
N GLY A 574 -4.11 16.89 0.47
CA GLY A 574 -3.53 16.64 -0.85
C GLY A 574 -4.03 15.34 -1.50
N GLN A 575 -4.22 14.27 -0.74
CA GLN A 575 -4.79 13.02 -1.26
C GLN A 575 -6.26 13.16 -1.67
N ALA A 576 -7.05 13.99 -0.97
CA ALA A 576 -8.43 14.28 -1.37
C ALA A 576 -8.46 15.08 -2.69
N VAL A 577 -7.55 16.04 -2.87
CA VAL A 577 -7.38 16.75 -4.15
C VAL A 577 -6.96 15.79 -5.27
N GLY A 578 -6.00 14.91 -5.01
CA GLY A 578 -5.58 13.87 -5.93
C GLY A 578 -6.72 12.93 -6.33
N ALA A 579 -7.57 12.54 -5.38
CA ALA A 579 -8.77 11.76 -5.65
C ALA A 579 -9.74 12.50 -6.59
N ALA A 580 -9.97 13.79 -6.36
CA ALA A 580 -10.79 14.59 -7.27
C ALA A 580 -10.21 14.63 -8.70
N TYR A 581 -8.90 14.82 -8.85
CA TYR A 581 -8.23 14.72 -10.16
C TYR A 581 -8.32 13.33 -10.78
N PHE A 582 -8.30 12.28 -9.95
CA PHE A 582 -8.47 10.91 -10.44
C PHE A 582 -9.87 10.71 -11.05
N ALA A 583 -10.92 11.20 -10.37
CA ALA A 583 -12.28 11.20 -10.94
C ALA A 583 -12.39 12.06 -12.20
N ALA A 584 -11.72 13.21 -12.23
CA ALA A 584 -11.70 14.12 -13.38
C ALA A 584 -11.10 13.46 -14.64
N SER A 585 -10.12 12.57 -14.49
CA SER A 585 -9.46 11.93 -15.64
C SER A 585 -10.42 11.16 -16.56
N GLN A 586 -11.56 10.70 -16.02
CA GLN A 586 -12.56 9.86 -16.68
C GLN A 586 -13.84 10.61 -17.11
N LEU A 587 -13.89 11.94 -16.92
CA LEU A 587 -14.99 12.79 -17.37
C LEU A 587 -15.06 12.95 -18.89
#